data_AF-A0A6A7C8X2-F1
#
_entry.id   AF-A0A6A7C8X2-F1
#
_cell.length_a   1.000
_cell.length_b   1.000
_cell.length_c   1.000
_cell.angle_alpha   90.00
_cell.angle_beta   90.00
_cell.angle_gamma   90.00
#
_symmetry.space_group_name_H-M   'P 1'
#
loop_
_entity.id
_entity.type
_entity.pdbx_description
1 polymer ?
#
loop_
_entity_poly.entity_id
_entity_poly.type
_entity_poly.pdbx_seq_one_letter_code
_entity_poly.pdbx_strand_id
1 'polypeptide(L)' 'CACCSKTFRCSTNVVQHMQTHRPSRALPYACDFDSCERCFGRRTDLVRHEVSVHLKKKDHSCDLCGSRFARKDTLLR' A
#
# COMPACT_ATOMS: atom_id res chain seq x y z
N CYS A 1 -8.79 -16.08 10.85
CA CYS A 1 -9.79 -14.99 10.81
C CYS A 1 -11.11 -15.67 11.17
N ALA A 2 -11.93 -15.10 12.05
CA ALA A 2 -13.17 -15.78 12.45
C ALA A 2 -14.26 -15.66 11.37
N CYS A 3 -14.26 -14.56 10.61
CA CYS A 3 -15.20 -14.32 9.50
C CYS A 3 -14.77 -14.98 8.18
N CYS A 4 -13.58 -15.60 8.13
CA CYS A 4 -12.98 -16.12 6.91
C CYS A 4 -11.80 -17.05 7.23
N SER A 5 -11.59 -18.10 6.44
CA SER A 5 -10.54 -19.11 6.70
C SER A 5 -9.10 -18.64 6.45
N LYS A 6 -8.82 -17.32 6.54
CA LYS A 6 -7.47 -16.76 6.39
C LYS A 6 -6.68 -16.82 7.70
N THR A 7 -5.46 -17.32 7.62
CA THR A 7 -4.51 -17.42 8.74
C THR A 7 -3.41 -16.37 8.59
N PHE A 8 -2.97 -15.80 9.71
CA PHE A 8 -1.94 -14.74 9.72
C PHE A 8 -0.88 -15.09 10.74
N ARG A 9 0.38 -14.72 10.44
CA ARG A 9 1.54 -14.96 11.32
C ARG A 9 1.61 -13.99 12.51
N CYS A 10 1.03 -12.80 12.38
CA CYS A 10 1.13 -11.73 13.38
C CYS A 10 -0.26 -11.20 13.74
N SER A 11 -0.46 -10.87 15.02
CA SER A 11 -1.72 -10.29 15.53
C SER A 11 -2.06 -8.95 14.87
N THR A 12 -1.05 -8.12 14.58
CA THR A 12 -1.22 -6.84 13.86
C THR A 12 -1.84 -7.04 12.48
N ASN A 13 -1.44 -8.09 11.75
CA ASN A 13 -2.02 -8.45 10.46
C ASN A 13 -3.47 -8.92 10.60
N VAL A 14 -3.82 -9.62 11.69
CA VAL A 14 -5.21 -10.02 11.97
C VAL A 14 -6.08 -8.79 12.21
N VAL A 15 -5.64 -7.84 13.04
CA VAL A 15 -6.37 -6.60 13.35
C VAL A 15 -6.60 -5.77 12.09
N GLN A 16 -5.55 -5.58 11.28
CA GLN A 16 -5.66 -4.88 10.00
C GLN A 16 -6.61 -5.61 9.05
N HIS A 17 -6.54 -6.93 9.00
CA HIS A 17 -7.42 -7.72 8.16
C HIS A 17 -8.90 -7.64 8.62
N MET A 18 -9.19 -7.54 9.92
CA MET A 18 -10.56 -7.36 10.39
C MET A 18 -11.21 -6.06 9.87
N GLN A 19 -10.43 -5.05 9.50
CA GLN A 19 -10.97 -3.84 8.84
C GLN A 19 -11.57 -4.14 7.47
N THR A 20 -11.16 -5.21 6.79
CA THR A 20 -11.72 -5.60 5.49
C THR A 20 -13.11 -6.24 5.59
N HIS A 21 -13.49 -6.69 6.78
CA HIS A 21 -14.81 -7.28 7.03
C HIS A 21 -15.85 -6.26 7.45
N ARG A 22 -15.45 -5.03 7.79
CA ARG A 22 -16.38 -3.95 8.12
C ARG A 22 -16.97 -3.37 6.82
N PRO A 23 -18.31 -3.26 6.70
CA PRO A 23 -18.99 -2.81 5.48
C PRO A 23 -18.75 -1.32 5.15
N SER A 24 -18.32 -0.53 6.13
CA SER A 24 -17.79 0.81 5.89
C SER A 24 -16.30 0.71 5.58
N ARG A 25 -15.99 0.70 4.29
CA ARG A 25 -14.64 0.87 3.73
C ARG A 25 -14.20 2.32 3.94
N ALA A 26 -14.24 2.82 5.18
CA ALA A 26 -13.61 4.08 5.54
C ALA A 26 -12.12 3.86 5.28
N LEU A 27 -11.66 4.37 4.15
CA LEU A 27 -10.25 4.42 3.78
C LEU A 27 -9.71 5.63 4.54
N PRO A 28 -9.11 5.44 5.73
CA PRO A 28 -8.85 6.56 6.62
C PRO A 28 -7.66 7.41 6.12
N TYR A 29 -7.00 6.97 5.05
CA TYR A 29 -5.86 7.63 4.44
C TYR A 29 -6.24 8.11 3.05
N ALA A 30 -6.72 9.35 2.94
CA ALA A 30 -6.95 10.02 1.67
C ALA A 30 -5.65 10.62 1.13
N CYS A 31 -5.55 10.75 -0.19
CA CYS A 31 -4.47 11.52 -0.80
C CYS A 31 -4.77 13.01 -0.64
N ASP A 32 -3.78 13.78 -0.16
CA ASP A 32 -3.91 15.22 0.04
C ASP A 32 -3.71 16.02 -1.26
N PHE A 33 -3.47 15.34 -2.39
CA PHE A 33 -3.31 16.00 -3.69
C PHE A 33 -4.69 16.38 -4.24
N ASP A 34 -4.90 17.68 -4.50
CA ASP A 34 -6.18 18.25 -4.92
C ASP A 34 -6.76 17.61 -6.21
N SER A 35 -5.90 17.18 -7.12
CA SER A 35 -6.29 16.45 -8.33
C SER A 35 -6.42 14.93 -8.16
N CYS A 36 -6.36 14.42 -6.92
CA CYS A 36 -6.39 12.99 -6.64
C CYS A 36 -7.34 12.61 -5.48
N GLU A 37 -8.50 12.08 -5.84
CA GLU A 37 -9.52 11.62 -4.88
C GLU A 37 -9.29 10.17 -4.41
N ARG A 38 -8.03 9.70 -4.39
CA ARG A 38 -7.72 8.31 -4.02
C ARG A 38 -7.60 8.16 -2.51
N CYS A 39 -8.35 7.20 -1.98
CA CYS A 39 -8.27 6.82 -0.57
C CYS A 39 -7.73 5.39 -0.40
N PHE A 40 -7.02 5.16 0.70
CA PHE A 40 -6.34 3.92 1.02
C PHE A 40 -6.71 3.43 2.42
N GLY A 41 -6.73 2.10 2.59
CA GLY A 41 -7.01 1.47 3.88
C GLY A 41 -5.79 1.43 4.80
N ARG A 42 -4.59 1.71 4.27
CA ARG A 42 -3.32 1.66 5.02
C ARG A 42 -2.44 2.86 4.64
N ARG A 43 -1.80 3.45 5.64
CA ARG A 43 -0.87 4.57 5.45
C ARG A 43 0.26 4.24 4.48
N THR A 44 0.79 3.03 4.55
CA THR A 44 1.86 2.56 3.64
C THR A 44 1.42 2.53 2.18
N ASP A 45 0.13 2.27 1.91
CA ASP A 45 -0.40 2.28 0.55
C ASP A 45 -0.57 3.72 0.03
N LEU A 46 -1.01 4.66 0.88
CA LEU A 46 -1.08 6.09 0.57
C LEU A 46 0.31 6.66 0.24
N VAL A 47 1.28 6.50 1.16
CA VAL A 47 2.64 7.03 0.95
C VAL A 47 3.25 6.48 -0.34
N ARG A 48 3.06 5.18 -0.60
CA ARG A 48 3.52 4.57 -1.86
C ARG A 48 2.82 5.18 -3.08
N HIS A 49 1.52 5.43 -2.99
CA HIS A 49 0.78 6.09 -4.07
C HIS A 49 1.33 7.48 -4.34
N GLU A 50 1.57 8.29 -3.31
CA GLU A 50 2.12 9.64 -3.46
C GLU A 50 3.51 9.64 -4.10
N VAL A 51 4.41 8.79 -3.59
CA VAL A 51 5.77 8.66 -4.10
C VAL A 51 5.79 8.22 -5.57
N SER A 52 4.94 7.26 -5.94
CA SER A 52 4.94 6.67 -7.28
C SER A 52 4.19 7.50 -8.32
N VAL A 53 3.07 8.13 -7.96
CA VAL A 53 2.18 8.84 -8.89
C VAL A 53 2.48 10.34 -8.93
N HIS A 54 2.61 10.98 -7.77
CA HIS A 54 2.77 12.44 -7.68
C HIS A 54 4.24 12.85 -7.74
N LEU A 55 5.10 12.21 -6.95
CA LEU A 55 6.53 12.55 -6.93
C LEU A 55 7.32 11.85 -8.05
N LYS A 56 6.76 10.80 -8.66
CA LYS A 56 7.44 9.90 -9.63
C LYS A 56 8.81 9.44 -9.15
N LYS A 57 9.00 9.37 -7.83
CA LYS A 57 10.26 8.96 -7.21
C LYS A 57 10.40 7.46 -7.37
N LYS A 58 11.51 7.08 -7.99
CA LYS A 58 11.91 5.69 -8.17
C LYS A 58 13.10 5.45 -7.23
N ASP A 59 12.76 5.10 -5.99
CA ASP A 59 13.72 4.95 -4.89
C ASP A 59 14.45 3.60 -4.92
N HIS A 60 14.06 2.68 -5.81
CA HIS A 60 14.70 1.38 -5.96
C HIS A 60 15.43 1.29 -7.30
N SER A 61 16.75 1.26 -7.28
CA SER A 61 17.58 1.01 -8.47
C SER A 61 17.99 -0.46 -8.55
N CYS A 62 18.01 -1.00 -9.76
CA CYS A 62 18.70 -2.25 -10.05
C CYS A 62 20.17 -1.95 -10.35
N ASP A 63 21.10 -2.51 -9.57
CA ASP A 63 22.54 -2.31 -9.80
C ASP A 63 23.05 -3.01 -11.06
N LEU A 64 22.32 -4.03 -11.56
CA LEU A 64 22.71 -4.80 -12.73
C LEU A 64 22.30 -4.13 -14.06
N CYS A 65 21.14 -3.46 -14.10
CA CYS A 65 20.63 -2.84 -15.33
C CYS A 65 20.42 -1.32 -15.23
N GLY A 66 20.73 -0.71 -14.08
CA GLY A 66 20.54 0.73 -13.83
C GLY A 66 19.09 1.21 -13.79
N SER A 67 18.12 0.31 -13.98
CA SER A 67 16.71 0.67 -14.04
C SER A 67 16.18 1.07 -12.67
N ARG A 68 15.39 2.15 -12.64
CA ARG A 68 14.77 2.65 -11.41
C ARG A 68 13.29 2.26 -11.37
N PHE A 69 12.87 1.78 -10.22
CA PHE A 69 11.53 1.30 -9.90
C PHE A 69 10.97 2.04 -8.69
N ALA A 70 9.65 2.21 -8.68
CA ALA A 70 8.94 2.81 -7.55
C ALA A 70 8.69 1.83 -6.39
N ARG A 71 8.96 0.54 -6.59
CA ARG A 71 8.67 -0.53 -5.63
C ARG A 71 9.73 -1.61 -5.62
N LYS A 72 10.10 -2.06 -4.42
CA LYS A 72 11.04 -3.17 -4.23
C LYS A 72 10.51 -4.49 -4.80
N ASP A 73 9.21 -4.76 -4.67
CA ASP A 73 8.60 -5.97 -5.25
C ASP A 73 8.67 -6.01 -6.78
N THR A 74 8.69 -4.84 -7.44
CA THR A 74 8.85 -4.75 -8.90
C THR A 74 10.32 -4.85 -9.31
N LEU A 75 11.25 -4.45 -8.44
CA LEU A 75 12.70 -4.65 -8.66
C LEU A 75 13.10 -6.13 -8.54
N LEU A 76 12.48 -6.86 -7.61
CA LEU A 76 12.79 -8.28 -7.34
C LEU A 76 12.07 -9.25 -8.30
N ARG A 77 11.40 -8.74 -9.34
CA ARG A 77 10.60 -9.52 -10.29
C ARG A 77 11.35 -9.76 -11.60
#